data_AF-A0A2T2RV11-F1
#
_entry.id   AF-A0A2T2RV11-F1
#
_cell.length_a   1.000
_cell.length_b   1.000
_cell.length_c   1.000
_cell.angle_alpha   90.00
_cell.angle_beta   90.00
_cell.angle_gamma   90.00
#
_symmetry.space_group_name_H-M   'P 1'
#
loop_
_entity.id
_entity.type
_entity.pdbx_description
1 polymer ?
#
loop_
_entity_poly.entity_id
_entity_poly.type
_entity_poly.pdbx_seq_one_letter_code
_entity_poly.pdbx_strand_id
1 'polypeptide(L)'
;EEGLQSISPEISRKSPYLWMYKGSDEMLFLGDTEAAQHSYEMAAKWAETYDNPQSQSLAANARQTAQFLANNSQSKQARVGAWSMILSNAPDEATRQRAIKEIEALGGEVIVTPQGRMKVKTP
;
A
#
# COMPACT_ATOMS: atom_id res chain seq x y z
N GLU A 1 -1.19 -15.47 -0.01
CA GLU A 1 -0.73 -15.38 -1.42
C GLU A 1 -1.37 -16.41 -2.37
N GLU A 2 -2.06 -17.43 -1.86
CA GLU A 2 -2.62 -18.55 -2.67
C GLU A 2 -3.51 -18.12 -3.85
N GLY A 3 -4.27 -17.03 -3.71
CA GLY A 3 -5.11 -16.50 -4.79
C GLY A 3 -4.32 -15.97 -6.00
N LEU A 4 -3.16 -15.33 -5.79
CA LEU A 4 -2.33 -14.81 -6.89
C LEU A 4 -1.58 -15.92 -7.63
N GLN A 5 -1.30 -17.04 -6.96
CA GLN A 5 -0.70 -18.22 -7.57
C GLN A 5 -1.67 -18.94 -8.53
N SER A 6 -2.97 -18.71 -8.37
CA SER A 6 -4.03 -19.35 -9.16
C SER A 6 -4.53 -18.47 -10.33
N ILE A 7 -3.97 -17.27 -10.50
CA ILE A 7 -4.37 -16.29 -11.51
C ILE A 7 -3.18 -16.07 -12.45
N SER A 8 -3.45 -15.96 -13.75
CA SER A 8 -2.45 -15.59 -14.75
C SER A 8 -2.72 -14.18 -15.30
N PRO A 9 -1.68 -13.46 -15.78
CA PRO A 9 -1.85 -12.14 -16.35
C PRO A 9 -2.85 -12.15 -17.51
N GLU A 10 -2.93 -13.24 -18.28
CA GLU A 10 -3.78 -13.38 -19.47
C GLU A 10 -5.28 -13.42 -19.15
N ILE A 11 -5.67 -13.72 -17.91
CA ILE A 11 -7.08 -13.80 -17.49
C ILE A 11 -7.77 -12.43 -17.59
N SER A 12 -7.05 -11.34 -17.31
CA SER A 12 -7.62 -10.00 -17.37
C SER A 12 -6.54 -8.93 -17.51
N ARG A 13 -6.81 -7.92 -18.33
CA ARG A 13 -5.99 -6.70 -18.37
C ARG A 13 -5.91 -5.96 -17.04
N LYS A 14 -6.76 -6.31 -16.07
CA LYS A 14 -6.76 -5.78 -14.70
C LYS A 14 -5.86 -6.58 -13.74
N SER A 15 -5.37 -7.75 -14.13
CA SER A 15 -4.53 -8.62 -13.29
C SER A 15 -3.29 -7.92 -12.71
N PRO A 16 -2.59 -7.01 -13.43
CA PRO A 16 -1.44 -6.29 -12.86
C PRO A 16 -1.80 -5.44 -11.63
N TYR A 17 -3.03 -4.93 -11.53
CA TYR A 17 -3.45 -4.11 -10.39
C TYR A 17 -3.52 -4.90 -9.09
N LEU A 18 -3.77 -6.22 -9.14
CA LEU A 18 -3.78 -7.06 -7.94
C LEU A 18 -2.42 -7.06 -7.24
N TRP A 19 -1.34 -7.14 -8.03
CA TRP A 19 0.02 -7.02 -7.54
C TRP A 19 0.33 -5.62 -6.98
N MET A 20 -0.18 -4.56 -7.62
CA MET A 20 0.00 -3.19 -7.11
C MET A 20 -0.75 -2.96 -5.79
N TYR A 21 -1.95 -3.52 -5.64
CA TYR A 21 -2.70 -3.45 -4.38
C TYR A 21 -1.98 -4.21 -3.27
N LYS A 22 -1.50 -5.43 -3.56
CA LYS A 22 -0.65 -6.18 -2.64
C LYS A 22 0.57 -5.37 -2.21
N GLY A 23 1.31 -4.81 -3.17
CA GLY A 23 2.49 -4.00 -2.88
C GLY A 23 2.18 -2.73 -2.07
N SER A 24 1.03 -2.12 -2.32
CA SER A 24 0.55 -0.96 -1.53
C SER A 24 0.28 -1.37 -0.08
N ASP A 25 -0.36 -2.51 0.14
CA ASP A 25 -0.66 -3.01 1.48
C ASP A 25 0.61 -3.41 2.25
N GLU A 26 1.54 -4.08 1.57
CA GLU A 26 2.84 -4.45 2.09
C GLU A 26 3.64 -3.22 2.53
N MET A 27 3.70 -2.19 1.68
CA MET A 27 4.41 -0.96 1.98
C MET A 27 3.74 -0.16 3.11
N LEU A 28 2.43 0.07 3.01
CA LEU A 28 1.74 1.04 3.86
C LEU A 28 1.36 0.45 5.22
N PHE A 29 0.87 -0.79 5.24
CA PHE A 29 0.30 -1.38 6.45
C PHE A 29 1.27 -2.37 7.10
N LEU A 30 1.98 -3.19 6.32
CA LEU A 30 2.94 -4.16 6.87
C LEU A 30 4.34 -3.55 7.09
N GLY A 31 4.69 -2.50 6.34
CA GLY A 31 6.03 -1.92 6.37
C GLY A 31 7.08 -2.78 5.68
N ASP A 32 6.65 -3.74 4.87
CA ASP A 32 7.51 -4.68 4.16
C ASP A 32 7.82 -4.12 2.77
N THR A 33 8.83 -3.26 2.70
CA THR A 33 9.23 -2.59 1.45
C THR A 33 9.87 -3.54 0.44
N GLU A 34 10.49 -4.63 0.91
CA GLU A 34 11.08 -5.65 0.03
C GLU A 34 9.98 -6.48 -0.64
N ALA A 35 8.98 -6.93 0.12
CA ALA A 35 7.81 -7.60 -0.45
C ALA A 35 7.04 -6.67 -1.40
N ALA A 36 6.87 -5.40 -1.01
CA ALA A 36 6.23 -4.41 -1.86
C ALA A 36 7.00 -4.21 -3.18
N GLN A 37 8.33 -4.10 -3.14
CA GLN A 37 9.17 -4.01 -4.34
C GLN A 37 8.89 -5.17 -5.27
N HIS A 38 8.97 -6.41 -4.76
CA HIS A 38 8.71 -7.61 -5.55
C HIS A 38 7.29 -7.61 -6.16
N SER A 39 6.29 -7.20 -5.37
CA SER A 39 4.91 -7.06 -5.87
C SER A 39 4.82 -6.05 -7.03
N TYR A 40 5.50 -4.91 -6.96
CA TYR A 40 5.54 -3.95 -8.07
C TYR A 40 6.34 -4.44 -9.29
N GLU A 41 7.41 -5.22 -9.10
CA GLU A 41 8.13 -5.88 -10.21
C GLU A 41 7.23 -6.87 -10.94
N MET A 42 6.44 -7.65 -10.21
CA MET A 42 5.47 -8.58 -10.79
C MET A 42 4.34 -7.84 -11.53
N ALA A 43 3.86 -6.72 -10.98
CA ALA A 43 2.88 -5.88 -11.67
C ALA A 43 3.42 -5.37 -13.01
N ALA A 44 4.67 -4.90 -13.04
CA ALA A 44 5.32 -4.46 -14.28
C ALA A 44 5.39 -5.60 -15.31
N LYS A 45 5.93 -6.75 -14.89
CA LYS A 45 6.05 -7.93 -15.74
C LYS A 45 4.71 -8.38 -16.32
N TRP A 46 3.65 -8.35 -15.52
CA TRP A 46 2.30 -8.73 -15.97
C TRP A 46 1.71 -7.69 -16.93
N ALA A 47 1.92 -6.39 -16.68
CA ALA A 47 1.44 -5.34 -17.56
C ALA A 47 2.12 -5.36 -18.94
N GLU A 48 3.40 -5.73 -19.00
CA GLU A 48 4.19 -5.85 -20.23
C GLU A 48 3.68 -6.92 -21.21
N THR A 49 2.90 -7.89 -20.72
CA THR A 49 2.27 -8.92 -21.58
C THR A 49 1.28 -8.33 -22.59
N TYR A 50 0.83 -7.09 -22.37
CA TYR A 50 -0.13 -6.42 -23.22
C TYR A 50 0.53 -5.29 -24.02
N ASP A 51 0.50 -5.41 -25.34
CA ASP A 51 1.01 -4.39 -26.26
C ASP A 51 -0.05 -3.29 -26.51
N ASN A 52 -0.25 -2.44 -25.51
CA ASN A 52 -1.07 -1.23 -25.64
C ASN A 52 -0.57 -0.10 -24.74
N PRO A 53 -0.82 1.18 -25.09
CA PRO A 53 -0.27 2.32 -24.37
C PRO A 53 -0.60 2.36 -22.87
N GLN A 54 -1.82 1.95 -22.49
CA GLN A 54 -2.25 1.96 -21.10
C GLN A 54 -1.46 0.94 -20.27
N SER A 55 -1.31 -0.28 -20.78
CA SER A 55 -0.53 -1.32 -20.11
C SER A 55 0.96 -1.01 -20.05
N GLN A 56 1.53 -0.39 -21.09
CA GLN A 56 2.93 0.04 -21.09
C GLN A 56 3.19 1.18 -20.10
N SER A 57 2.26 2.12 -19.96
CA SER A 57 2.32 3.16 -18.93
C SER A 57 2.23 2.55 -17.52
N LEU A 58 1.34 1.58 -17.32
CA LEU A 58 1.22 0.86 -16.05
C LEU A 58 2.52 0.14 -15.70
N ALA A 59 3.14 -0.55 -16.67
CA ALA A 59 4.42 -1.21 -16.48
C ALA A 59 5.52 -0.23 -16.06
N ALA A 60 5.64 0.89 -16.77
CA ALA A 60 6.62 1.92 -16.46
C ALA A 60 6.46 2.49 -15.05
N ASN A 61 5.23 2.80 -14.64
CA ASN A 61 4.93 3.28 -13.29
C ASN A 61 5.29 2.24 -12.23
N ALA A 62 4.90 0.97 -12.43
CA ALA A 62 5.20 -0.10 -11.50
C ALA A 62 6.71 -0.33 -11.35
N ARG A 63 7.48 -0.32 -12.45
CA ARG A 63 8.96 -0.40 -12.40
C ARG A 63 9.57 0.78 -11.64
N GLN A 64 9.07 2.00 -11.86
CA GLN A 64 9.55 3.17 -11.15
C GLN A 64 9.31 3.05 -9.64
N THR A 65 8.16 2.53 -9.22
CA THR A 65 7.88 2.27 -7.81
C THR A 65 8.80 1.18 -7.24
N ALA A 66 9.02 0.08 -7.95
CA ALA A 66 9.97 -0.94 -7.52
C ALA A 66 11.39 -0.38 -7.32
N GLN A 67 11.87 0.44 -8.26
CA GLN A 67 13.18 1.12 -8.15
C GLN A 67 13.24 2.10 -6.97
N PHE A 68 12.14 2.82 -6.71
CA PHE A 68 12.04 3.69 -5.55
C PHE A 68 12.12 2.90 -4.23
N LEU A 69 11.51 1.72 -4.18
CA LEU A 69 11.50 0.82 -3.01
C LEU A 69 12.87 0.15 -2.78
N ALA A 70 13.59 -0.19 -3.86
CA ALA A 70 14.93 -0.79 -3.80
C ALA A 70 15.96 0.08 -3.07
N ASN A 71 15.74 1.39 -3.00
CA ASN A 71 16.59 2.33 -2.25
C ASN A 71 16.18 2.47 -0.77
N ASN A 72 15.47 1.47 -0.22
CA ASN A 72 15.03 1.36 1.18
C ASN A 72 14.22 2.58 1.68
N SER A 73 13.16 2.92 0.95
CA SER A 73 12.31 4.08 1.19
C SER A 73 11.19 3.81 2.20
N GLN A 74 11.54 3.43 3.44
CA GLN A 74 10.58 3.26 4.52
C GLN A 74 10.04 4.61 5.04
N SER A 75 9.03 5.17 4.36
CA SER A 75 8.38 6.39 4.80
C SER A 75 7.40 6.13 5.95
N LYS A 76 7.86 6.36 7.19
CA LYS A 76 6.98 6.35 8.38
C LYS A 76 5.79 7.31 8.22
N GLN A 77 6.02 8.47 7.60
CA GLN A 77 4.97 9.46 7.35
C GLN A 77 3.88 8.95 6.41
N ALA A 78 4.24 8.24 5.33
CA ALA A 78 3.27 7.65 4.42
C ALA A 78 2.41 6.59 5.11
N ARG A 79 3.04 5.75 5.96
CA ARG A 79 2.33 4.73 6.76
C ARG A 79 1.39 5.36 7.79
N VAL A 80 1.83 6.40 8.49
CA VAL A 80 0.97 7.17 9.41
C VAL A 80 -0.22 7.77 8.66
N GLY A 81 0.00 8.34 7.46
CA GLY A 81 -1.08 8.85 6.61
C GLY A 81 -2.11 7.77 6.24
N ALA A 82 -1.64 6.59 5.83
CA ALA A 82 -2.50 5.47 5.48
C ALA A 82 -3.36 5.00 6.68
N TRP A 83 -2.74 4.81 7.85
CA TRP A 83 -3.48 4.45 9.06
C TRP A 83 -4.41 5.57 9.55
N SER A 84 -4.07 6.84 9.33
CA SER A 84 -4.94 7.98 9.64
C SER A 84 -6.23 7.96 8.79
N MET A 85 -6.14 7.53 7.53
CA MET A 85 -7.31 7.36 6.67
C MET A 85 -8.21 6.23 7.18
N ILE A 86 -7.63 5.10 7.60
CA ILE A 86 -8.38 4.01 8.23
C ILE A 86 -9.04 4.49 9.51
N LEU A 87 -8.30 5.22 10.36
CA LEU A 87 -8.81 5.75 11.61
C LEU A 87 -10.03 6.66 11.41
N SER A 88 -9.96 7.53 10.41
CA SER A 88 -11.03 8.50 10.10
C SER A 88 -12.30 7.85 9.56
N ASN A 89 -12.18 6.66 8.96
CA ASN A 89 -13.29 5.93 8.33
C ASN A 89 -13.58 4.59 9.02
N ALA A 90 -13.12 4.39 10.25
CA ALA A 90 -13.22 3.12 10.94
C ALA A 90 -14.69 2.71 11.15
N PRO A 91 -15.12 1.52 10.68
CA PRO A 91 -16.51 1.08 10.79
C PRO A 91 -16.87 0.62 12.21
N ASP A 92 -15.88 0.23 13.01
CA ASP A 92 -16.04 -0.27 14.36
C ASP A 92 -14.87 0.15 15.26
N GLU A 93 -15.07 -0.05 16.57
CA GLU A 93 -14.09 0.34 17.58
C GLU A 93 -12.81 -0.51 17.50
N ALA A 94 -12.88 -1.77 17.11
CA ALA A 94 -11.69 -2.62 16.99
C ALA A 94 -10.74 -2.11 15.89
N THR A 95 -11.31 -1.73 14.74
CA THR A 95 -10.58 -1.12 13.62
C THR A 95 -9.98 0.22 14.03
N ARG A 96 -10.74 1.04 14.77
CA ARG A 96 -10.25 2.31 15.32
C ARG A 96 -9.04 2.09 16.22
N GLN A 97 -9.14 1.20 17.21
CA GLN A 97 -8.06 0.91 18.16
C GLN A 97 -6.82 0.34 17.47
N ARG A 98 -7.01 -0.52 16.46
CA ARG A 98 -5.90 -1.00 15.64
C ARG A 98 -5.18 0.16 14.95
N ALA A 99 -5.91 1.04 14.26
CA ALA A 99 -5.30 2.15 13.56
C ALA A 99 -4.55 3.11 14.51
N ILE A 100 -5.08 3.38 15.70
CA ILE A 100 -4.37 4.16 16.73
C ILE A 100 -3.04 3.50 17.09
N LYS A 101 -3.07 2.21 17.46
CA LYS A 101 -1.89 1.45 17.86
C LYS A 101 -0.79 1.48 16.79
N GLU A 102 -1.17 1.32 15.53
CA GLU A 102 -0.23 1.33 14.41
C GLU A 102 0.36 2.73 14.17
N ILE A 103 -0.44 3.80 14.29
CA ILE A 103 0.05 5.19 14.22
C ILE A 103 1.07 5.45 15.34
N GLU A 104 0.76 5.05 16.56
CA GLU A 104 1.64 5.23 17.72
C GLU A 104 2.93 4.41 17.61
N ALA A 105 2.85 3.17 17.12
CA ALA A 105 4.02 2.33 16.86
C ALA A 105 4.97 2.93 15.81
N LEU A 106 4.45 3.74 14.89
CA LEU A 106 5.22 4.49 13.91
C LEU A 106 5.81 5.80 14.45
N GLY A 107 5.50 6.16 15.70
CA GLY A 107 5.92 7.40 16.36
C GLY A 107 4.95 8.56 16.17
N GLY A 108 3.78 8.33 15.57
CA GLY A 108 2.72 9.33 15.50
C GLY A 108 1.96 9.47 16.81
N GLU A 109 1.25 10.59 16.98
CA GLU A 109 0.42 10.86 18.15
C GLU A 109 -1.04 11.00 17.73
N VAL A 110 -1.95 10.28 18.37
CA VAL A 110 -3.40 10.43 18.16
C VAL A 110 -4.00 11.21 19.31
N ILE A 111 -4.61 12.35 18.99
CA ILE A 111 -5.22 13.27 19.97
C ILE A 111 -6.72 13.28 19.75
N VAL A 112 -7.47 12.95 20.80
CA VAL A 112 -8.92 13.10 20.82
C VAL A 112 -9.24 14.52 21.30
N THR A 113 -9.88 15.32 20.45
CA THR A 113 -10.31 16.67 20.83
C THR A 113 -11.53 16.58 21.77
N PRO A 114 -11.81 17.64 22.55
CA PRO A 114 -13.00 17.69 23.42
C PRO A 114 -14.33 17.50 22.67
N GLN A 115 -14.35 17.72 21.35
CA GLN A 115 -15.50 17.52 20.47
C GLN A 115 -15.58 16.09 19.90
N GLY A 116 -14.75 15.17 20.39
CA GLY A 116 -14.68 13.78 19.92
C GLY A 116 -14.04 13.62 18.54
N ARG A 117 -13.36 14.64 18.00
CA ARG A 117 -12.62 14.51 16.73
C ARG A 117 -11.23 13.95 16.99
N MET A 118 -10.75 13.17 16.04
CA MET A 118 -9.42 12.57 16.10
C MET A 118 -8.45 13.43 15.27
N LYS A 119 -7.32 13.80 15.86
CA LYS A 119 -6.23 14.52 15.17
C LYS A 119 -4.95 13.70 15.28
N VAL A 120 -4.30 13.46 14.14
CA VAL A 120 -3.02 12.74 14.09
C VAL A 120 -1.88 13.74 13.89
N LYS A 121 -0.82 13.61 14.68
CA LYS A 121 0.47 14.25 14.42
C LYS A 121 1.45 13.20 13.90
N THR A 122 2.17 13.54 12.84
CA THR A 122 3.27 12.71 12.31
C THR A 122 4.54 12.91 13.14
N PRO A 123 5.40 11.89 13.24
CA PRO A 123 6.75 12.02 13.81
C PRO A 123 7.64 12.97 13.00
#